data_AF-A0A2D4TPW5-F1
#
_entry.id   AF-A0A2D4TPW5-F1
#
_cell.length_a   1.000
_cell.length_b   1.000
_cell.length_c   1.000
_cell.angle_alpha   90.00
_cell.angle_beta   90.00
_cell.angle_gamma   90.00
#
_symmetry.space_group_name_H-M   'P 1'
#
loop_
_entity.id
_entity.type
_entity.pdbx_description
1 polymer ?
#
loop_
_entity_poly.entity_id
_entity_poly.type
_entity_poly.pdbx_seq_one_letter_code
_entity_poly.pdbx_strand_id
1 'polypeptide(L)'
;MQLPNVEELSSEDKNWFARAIAGMIVADGRVDKSETVFLKQALGFLEDRSQVEEIMGIVKQGKPPQMPPAKIDSKQAFIMLKYLSELMVADANLSPGEVRFFVYSGRLLGFTPEILTKLWKTARAQLESTLPKASAQIGNQTVEIILNELHDSKFSFRSRQALTPNCKILMKLHRADGSFWEPIACRMSGQHQDRFDQESFTIFGKFEQKISEHHGILQILHPEQFTDHDENILKPNKDSLMGRLVQCFICNEPRVKHYVLRSRSMITSPNIFGVPAFVKPSGNLQFCDYNLIQVSTCPKCGFSSNDLNFFKKQNSDEPPFNVDKIKESWTEKAKTLLEQALQSEQSYFSEERNANDAILSYDLAILSLNQLAEHEKDPQKKIDLLRKIASMLLFQAEVMMENQQRDKAENNLEEVVKTLEPVFQNMEGRVIIHTALLIFQIKIYSGDTQSAAQYMKFMDGYDTEGKLDPNSEEAIELKVSAKKLKAVFDDRELLNKDNLSRFHLDE
;
A
#
# COMPACT_ATOMS: atom_id res chain seq x y z
N MET A 1 -9.69 -6.87 -32.69
CA MET A 1 -8.65 -6.99 -33.73
C MET A 1 -9.22 -7.87 -34.83
N GLN A 2 -9.29 -7.36 -36.06
CA GLN A 2 -9.78 -8.14 -37.20
C GLN A 2 -8.57 -8.51 -38.04
N LEU A 3 -8.22 -9.80 -38.08
CA LEU A 3 -7.24 -10.31 -39.02
C LEU A 3 -7.69 -9.93 -40.45
N PRO A 4 -6.76 -9.72 -41.40
CA PRO A 4 -7.10 -9.74 -42.81
C PRO A 4 -7.95 -10.98 -43.11
N ASN A 5 -8.79 -10.96 -44.16
CA ASN A 5 -9.51 -12.16 -44.51
C ASN A 5 -8.51 -13.19 -45.06
N VAL A 6 -7.89 -13.95 -44.16
CA VAL A 6 -6.79 -14.85 -44.49
C VAL A 6 -7.27 -16.00 -45.37
N GLU A 7 -8.57 -16.28 -45.36
CA GLU A 7 -9.21 -17.26 -46.25
C GLU A 7 -9.22 -16.81 -47.72
N GLU A 8 -9.13 -15.50 -47.99
CA GLU A 8 -9.06 -14.93 -49.35
C GLU A 8 -7.61 -14.80 -49.87
N LEU A 9 -6.60 -15.04 -49.03
CA LEU A 9 -5.18 -14.93 -49.42
C LEU A 9 -4.68 -16.22 -50.06
N SER A 10 -3.86 -16.10 -51.10
CA SER A 10 -3.15 -17.25 -51.65
C SER A 10 -2.10 -17.77 -50.66
N SER A 11 -1.64 -19.02 -50.83
CA SER A 11 -0.57 -19.59 -49.99
C SER A 11 0.72 -18.75 -50.05
N GLU A 12 1.02 -18.13 -51.20
CA GLU A 12 2.15 -17.22 -51.37
C GLU A 12 1.97 -15.92 -50.56
N ASP A 13 0.77 -15.33 -50.60
CA ASP A 13 0.46 -14.09 -49.88
C ASP A 13 0.41 -14.31 -48.36
N LYS A 14 -0.09 -15.48 -47.91
CA LYS A 14 -0.04 -15.92 -46.51
C LYS A 14 1.40 -16.02 -46.03
N ASN A 15 2.27 -16.69 -46.78
CA ASN A 15 3.67 -16.80 -46.44
C ASN A 15 4.36 -15.42 -46.41
N TRP A 16 4.08 -14.56 -47.40
CA TRP A 16 4.60 -13.19 -47.42
C TRP A 16 4.18 -12.42 -46.16
N PHE A 17 2.91 -12.50 -45.77
CA PHE A 17 2.40 -11.81 -44.60
C PHE A 17 3.02 -12.33 -43.31
N ALA A 18 3.16 -13.64 -43.17
CA ALA A 18 3.82 -14.23 -42.00
C ALA A 18 5.28 -13.80 -41.87
N ARG A 19 6.01 -13.68 -43.00
CA ARG A 19 7.38 -13.13 -43.03
C ARG A 19 7.40 -11.65 -42.60
N ALA A 20 6.42 -10.86 -43.03
CA ALA A 20 6.31 -9.46 -42.65
C ALA A 20 6.01 -9.29 -41.15
N ILE A 21 5.13 -10.13 -40.57
CA ILE A 21 4.88 -10.14 -39.13
C ILE A 21 6.16 -10.52 -38.38
N ALA A 22 6.80 -11.63 -38.74
CA ALA A 22 8.04 -12.05 -38.08
C ALA A 22 9.18 -11.02 -38.22
N GLY A 23 9.25 -10.34 -39.36
CA GLY A 23 10.19 -9.26 -39.60
C GLY A 23 9.95 -8.03 -38.73
N MET A 24 8.69 -7.66 -38.48
CA MET A 24 8.33 -6.59 -37.54
C MET A 24 8.75 -6.95 -36.13
N ILE A 25 8.45 -8.17 -35.68
CA ILE A 25 8.76 -8.66 -34.33
C ILE A 25 10.27 -8.64 -34.02
N VAL A 26 11.14 -8.80 -35.02
CA VAL A 26 12.59 -8.76 -34.81
C VAL A 26 13.23 -7.43 -35.17
N ALA A 27 12.45 -6.43 -35.58
CA ALA A 27 12.97 -5.19 -36.16
C ALA A 27 13.70 -4.29 -35.15
N ASP A 28 13.34 -4.37 -33.87
CA ASP A 28 13.97 -3.65 -32.76
C ASP A 28 15.09 -4.47 -32.08
N GLY A 29 15.21 -5.76 -32.43
CA GLY A 29 16.18 -6.71 -31.88
C GLY A 29 15.77 -7.34 -30.55
N ARG A 30 14.53 -7.16 -30.12
CA ARG A 30 13.92 -7.83 -28.96
C ARG A 30 12.67 -8.56 -29.43
N VAL A 31 12.09 -9.39 -28.55
CA VAL A 31 10.82 -10.06 -28.82
C VAL A 31 10.02 -9.98 -27.53
N ASP A 32 8.95 -9.20 -27.52
CA ASP A 32 8.09 -9.05 -26.36
C ASP A 32 6.97 -10.12 -26.33
N LYS A 33 6.47 -10.43 -25.13
CA LYS A 33 5.34 -11.35 -24.96
C LYS A 33 4.08 -10.84 -25.68
N SER A 34 3.83 -9.53 -25.73
CA SER A 34 2.68 -8.94 -26.44
C SER A 34 2.73 -9.24 -27.95
N GLU A 35 3.93 -9.29 -28.52
CA GLU A 35 4.18 -9.58 -29.93
C GLU A 35 4.05 -11.08 -30.28
N THR A 36 4.31 -11.97 -29.32
CA THR A 36 4.20 -13.42 -29.55
C THR A 36 2.79 -13.88 -29.95
N VAL A 37 1.76 -13.10 -29.61
CA VAL A 37 0.38 -13.37 -30.03
C VAL A 37 0.23 -13.23 -31.54
N PHE A 38 0.86 -12.21 -32.13
CA PHE A 38 0.87 -11.97 -33.57
C PHE A 38 1.67 -13.04 -34.31
N LEU A 39 2.79 -13.48 -33.73
CA LEU A 39 3.55 -14.62 -34.27
C LEU A 39 2.72 -15.90 -34.29
N LYS A 40 2.03 -16.23 -33.19
CA LYS A 40 1.16 -17.42 -33.13
C LYS A 40 0.03 -17.35 -34.15
N GLN A 41 -0.58 -16.17 -34.33
CA GLN A 41 -1.59 -15.96 -35.38
C GLN A 41 -0.99 -16.16 -36.77
N ALA A 42 0.22 -15.64 -37.01
CA ALA A 42 0.95 -15.82 -38.27
C ALA A 42 1.19 -17.29 -38.61
N LEU A 43 1.66 -18.07 -37.63
CA LEU A 43 1.88 -19.51 -37.82
C LEU A 43 0.58 -20.28 -38.03
N GLY A 44 -0.52 -19.84 -37.39
CA GLY A 44 -1.81 -20.52 -37.42
C GLY A 44 -2.51 -20.50 -38.78
N PHE A 45 -2.15 -19.58 -39.68
CA PHE A 45 -2.72 -19.53 -41.03
C PHE A 45 -1.80 -20.07 -42.13
N LEU A 46 -0.59 -20.53 -41.78
CA LEU A 46 0.30 -21.20 -42.73
C LEU A 46 -0.15 -22.65 -42.92
N GLU A 47 -0.15 -23.09 -44.18
CA GLU A 47 -0.63 -24.42 -44.56
C GLU A 47 0.49 -25.47 -44.54
N ASP A 48 1.75 -25.03 -44.71
CA ASP A 48 2.92 -25.90 -44.78
C ASP A 48 3.82 -25.76 -43.55
N ARG A 49 4.23 -26.91 -43.01
CA ARG A 49 5.18 -27.03 -41.90
C ARG A 49 6.56 -26.45 -42.26
N SER A 50 6.97 -26.52 -43.53
CA SER A 50 8.24 -25.93 -43.97
C SER A 50 8.25 -24.41 -43.83
N GLN A 51 7.12 -23.75 -44.12
CA GLN A 51 6.95 -22.30 -43.96
C GLN A 51 6.98 -21.93 -42.47
N VAL A 52 6.32 -22.70 -41.61
CA VAL A 52 6.38 -22.51 -40.15
C VAL A 52 7.82 -22.56 -39.63
N GLU A 53 8.61 -23.53 -40.09
CA GLU A 53 10.03 -23.65 -39.69
C GLU A 53 10.87 -22.46 -40.18
N GLU A 54 10.61 -21.95 -41.38
CA GLU A 54 11.29 -20.77 -41.92
C GLU A 54 10.98 -19.50 -41.11
N ILE A 55 9.69 -19.26 -40.79
CA ILE A 55 9.26 -18.13 -39.96
C ILE A 55 9.93 -18.19 -38.58
N MET A 56 9.95 -19.37 -37.96
CA MET A 56 10.64 -19.57 -36.68
C MET A 56 12.16 -19.37 -36.80
N GLY A 57 12.74 -19.67 -37.97
CA GLY A 57 14.13 -19.38 -38.29
C GLY A 57 14.44 -17.88 -38.27
N ILE A 58 13.57 -17.06 -38.86
CA ILE A 58 13.70 -15.58 -38.88
C ILE A 58 13.73 -15.03 -37.46
N VAL A 59 12.77 -15.46 -36.62
CA VAL A 59 12.68 -15.03 -35.22
C VAL A 59 13.94 -15.43 -34.44
N LYS A 60 14.44 -16.65 -34.63
CA LYS A 60 15.67 -17.13 -33.98
C LYS A 60 16.93 -16.37 -34.41
N GLN A 61 17.01 -15.96 -35.68
CA GLN A 61 18.15 -15.20 -36.19
C GLN A 61 18.13 -13.73 -35.72
N GLY A 62 16.98 -13.22 -35.30
CA GLY A 62 16.82 -11.85 -34.80
C GLY A 62 17.10 -10.79 -35.86
N LYS A 63 16.92 -11.12 -37.15
CA LYS A 63 17.18 -10.22 -38.27
C LYS A 63 15.96 -10.15 -39.19
N PRO A 64 15.48 -8.94 -39.53
CA PRO A 64 14.36 -8.82 -40.44
C PRO A 64 14.67 -9.46 -41.81
N PRO A 65 13.73 -10.21 -42.40
CA PRO A 65 13.95 -10.91 -43.66
C PRO A 65 13.95 -9.91 -44.83
N GLN A 66 14.62 -10.29 -45.92
CA GLN A 66 14.39 -9.65 -47.21
C GLN A 66 13.15 -10.29 -47.86
N MET A 67 12.25 -9.44 -48.35
CA MET A 67 10.98 -9.87 -48.93
C MET A 67 10.86 -9.38 -50.38
N PRO A 68 10.25 -10.18 -51.28
CA PRO A 68 9.96 -9.73 -52.63
C PRO A 68 8.79 -8.73 -52.65
N PRO A 69 8.64 -7.92 -53.72
CA PRO A 69 7.42 -7.14 -53.94
C PRO A 69 6.19 -8.05 -54.01
N ALA A 70 5.13 -7.68 -53.32
CA ALA A 70 3.91 -8.47 -53.25
C ALA A 70 2.92 -8.05 -54.36
N LYS A 71 2.25 -9.02 -54.99
CA LYS A 71 1.19 -8.78 -55.98
C LYS A 71 -0.21 -9.00 -55.37
N ILE A 72 -0.43 -8.37 -54.23
CA ILE A 72 -1.66 -8.50 -53.45
C ILE A 72 -2.65 -7.42 -53.89
N ASP A 73 -3.94 -7.76 -53.92
CA ASP A 73 -5.01 -6.80 -54.17
C ASP A 73 -4.91 -5.59 -53.21
N SER A 74 -5.18 -4.39 -53.71
CA SER A 74 -4.97 -3.14 -52.96
C SER A 74 -5.76 -3.07 -51.65
N LYS A 75 -6.95 -3.69 -51.60
CA LYS A 75 -7.77 -3.72 -50.37
C LYS A 75 -7.14 -4.64 -49.34
N GLN A 76 -6.70 -5.83 -49.74
CA GLN A 76 -6.02 -6.78 -48.84
C GLN A 76 -4.66 -6.27 -48.39
N ALA A 77 -3.88 -5.68 -49.30
CA ALA A 77 -2.60 -5.04 -48.98
C ALA A 77 -2.76 -3.92 -47.93
N PHE A 78 -3.83 -3.14 -48.01
CA PHE A 78 -4.10 -2.08 -47.02
C PHE A 78 -4.49 -2.63 -45.66
N ILE A 79 -5.26 -3.72 -45.60
CA ILE A 79 -5.62 -4.39 -44.33
C ILE A 79 -4.39 -5.01 -43.68
N MET A 80 -3.51 -5.66 -44.46
CA MET A 80 -2.23 -6.18 -43.99
C MET A 80 -1.34 -5.06 -43.45
N LEU A 81 -1.24 -3.94 -44.17
CA LEU A 81 -0.48 -2.77 -43.72
C LEU A 81 -1.04 -2.19 -42.42
N LYS A 82 -2.37 -2.10 -42.28
CA LYS A 82 -3.01 -1.66 -41.04
C LYS A 82 -2.69 -2.61 -39.87
N TYR A 83 -2.75 -3.91 -40.11
CA TYR A 83 -2.37 -4.91 -39.10
C TYR A 83 -0.91 -4.75 -38.66
N LEU A 84 0.03 -4.57 -39.62
CA LEU A 84 1.43 -4.28 -39.29
C LEU A 84 1.61 -2.96 -38.51
N SER A 85 0.78 -1.95 -38.79
CA SER A 85 0.83 -0.68 -38.04
C SER A 85 0.34 -0.81 -36.59
N GLU A 86 -0.60 -1.74 -36.34
CA GLU A 86 -1.05 -2.07 -34.98
C GLU A 86 0.01 -2.91 -34.24
N LEU A 87 0.64 -3.88 -34.91
CA LEU A 87 1.75 -4.68 -34.37
C LEU A 87 2.93 -3.79 -33.95
N MET A 88 3.28 -2.81 -34.77
CA MET A 88 4.38 -1.86 -34.55
C MET A 88 4.28 -1.05 -33.24
N VAL A 89 3.13 -1.02 -32.58
CA VAL A 89 2.93 -0.30 -31.31
C VAL A 89 2.45 -1.23 -30.18
N ALA A 90 2.48 -2.55 -30.40
CA ALA A 90 1.90 -3.54 -29.50
C ALA A 90 2.72 -3.78 -28.22
N ASP A 91 4.03 -3.53 -28.26
CA ASP A 91 4.95 -3.59 -27.12
C ASP A 91 5.00 -2.27 -26.32
N ALA A 92 4.16 -1.31 -26.69
CA ALA A 92 4.11 0.05 -26.17
C ALA A 92 5.41 0.86 -26.36
N ASN A 93 6.29 0.46 -27.28
CA ASN A 93 7.56 1.14 -27.54
C ASN A 93 7.89 1.16 -29.05
N LEU A 94 7.70 2.32 -29.68
CA LEU A 94 7.95 2.46 -31.12
C LEU A 94 9.44 2.74 -31.44
N SER A 95 10.19 1.72 -31.82
CA SER A 95 11.60 1.85 -32.16
C SER A 95 11.83 2.39 -33.60
N PRO A 96 13.01 3.00 -33.86
CA PRO A 96 13.40 3.34 -35.23
C PRO A 96 13.57 2.12 -36.14
N GLY A 97 13.78 0.92 -35.58
CA GLY A 97 13.91 -0.33 -36.34
C GLY A 97 12.58 -0.76 -36.93
N GLU A 98 11.53 -0.72 -36.12
CA GLU A 98 10.17 -1.09 -36.53
C GLU A 98 9.60 -0.10 -37.55
N VAL A 99 9.78 1.21 -37.34
CA VAL A 99 9.36 2.22 -38.34
C VAL A 99 10.06 1.98 -39.69
N ARG A 100 11.36 1.62 -39.67
CA ARG A 100 12.08 1.26 -40.91
C ARG A 100 11.46 0.06 -41.59
N PHE A 101 11.21 -1.01 -40.83
CA PHE A 101 10.71 -2.25 -41.40
C PHE A 101 9.25 -2.13 -41.86
N PHE A 102 8.42 -1.35 -41.15
CA PHE A 102 7.08 -1.00 -41.56
C PHE A 102 7.06 -0.23 -42.89
N VAL A 103 7.90 0.82 -43.01
CA VAL A 103 8.02 1.58 -44.26
C VAL A 103 8.56 0.71 -45.40
N TYR A 104 9.53 -0.16 -45.13
CA TYR A 104 10.05 -1.13 -46.10
C TYR A 104 8.95 -2.07 -46.60
N SER A 105 8.21 -2.72 -45.69
CA SER A 105 7.14 -3.66 -46.02
C SER A 105 6.00 -2.98 -46.78
N GLY A 106 5.63 -1.77 -46.37
CA GLY A 106 4.60 -0.99 -47.06
C GLY A 106 4.97 -0.58 -48.49
N ARG A 107 6.25 -0.29 -48.75
CA ARG A 107 6.73 -0.05 -50.12
C ARG A 107 6.64 -1.30 -51.00
N LEU A 108 6.94 -2.47 -50.43
CA LEU A 108 6.81 -3.75 -51.16
C LEU A 108 5.36 -4.12 -51.47
N LEU A 109 4.41 -3.61 -50.68
CA LEU A 109 2.97 -3.70 -50.95
C LEU A 109 2.46 -2.62 -51.93
N GLY A 110 3.34 -1.74 -52.43
CA GLY A 110 3.01 -0.72 -53.43
C GLY A 110 2.50 0.62 -52.87
N PHE A 111 2.63 0.88 -51.57
CA PHE A 111 2.19 2.14 -50.97
C PHE A 111 3.25 3.25 -51.09
N THR A 112 2.77 4.50 -51.22
CA THR A 112 3.64 5.68 -51.32
C THR A 112 4.19 6.11 -49.96
N PRO A 113 5.35 6.81 -49.91
CA PRO A 113 5.92 7.30 -48.67
C PRO A 113 4.99 8.21 -47.85
N GLU A 114 4.11 8.97 -48.49
CA GLU A 114 3.17 9.89 -47.83
C GLU A 114 2.13 9.11 -47.01
N ILE A 115 1.56 8.05 -47.59
CA ILE A 115 0.58 7.19 -46.91
C ILE A 115 1.25 6.49 -45.73
N LEU A 116 2.44 5.92 -45.94
CA LEU A 116 3.19 5.24 -44.90
C LEU A 116 3.55 6.19 -43.75
N THR A 117 3.96 7.42 -44.08
CA THR A 117 4.27 8.46 -43.09
C THR A 117 3.06 8.81 -42.25
N LYS A 118 1.90 8.99 -42.89
CA LYS A 118 0.65 9.26 -42.19
C LYS A 118 0.29 8.12 -41.25
N LEU A 119 0.38 6.86 -41.71
CA LEU A 119 -0.01 5.69 -40.93
C LEU A 119 0.87 5.49 -39.68
N TRP A 120 2.19 5.53 -39.81
CA TRP A 120 3.04 5.35 -38.63
C TRP A 120 2.91 6.52 -37.65
N LYS A 121 2.71 7.76 -38.13
CA LYS A 121 2.43 8.92 -37.26
C LYS A 121 1.08 8.76 -36.54
N THR A 122 0.06 8.21 -37.20
CA THR A 122 -1.23 7.90 -36.56
C THR A 122 -1.11 6.80 -35.52
N ALA A 123 -0.42 5.71 -35.82
CA ALA A 123 -0.18 4.62 -34.86
C ALA A 123 0.59 5.13 -33.63
N ARG A 124 1.63 5.95 -33.85
CA ARG A 124 2.37 6.63 -32.78
C ARG A 124 1.46 7.51 -31.92
N ALA A 125 0.61 8.34 -32.51
CA ALA A 125 -0.31 9.21 -31.76
C ALA A 125 -1.33 8.40 -30.93
N GLN A 126 -1.75 7.23 -31.43
CA GLN A 126 -2.61 6.31 -30.68
C GLN A 126 -1.88 5.71 -29.49
N LEU A 127 -0.64 5.26 -29.67
CA LEU A 127 0.21 4.81 -28.56
C LEU A 127 0.39 5.91 -27.52
N GLU A 128 0.77 7.11 -27.94
CA GLU A 128 0.98 8.24 -27.03
C GLU A 128 -0.26 8.64 -26.24
N SER A 129 -1.47 8.34 -26.75
CA SER A 129 -2.71 8.63 -26.04
C SER A 129 -2.93 7.76 -24.81
N THR A 130 -2.28 6.58 -24.74
CA THR A 130 -2.39 5.63 -23.62
C THR A 130 -1.25 5.78 -22.61
N LEU A 131 -0.18 6.51 -22.96
CA LEU A 131 0.99 6.71 -22.13
C LEU A 131 0.75 7.77 -21.04
N PRO A 132 1.50 7.71 -19.92
CA PRO A 132 1.39 8.69 -18.83
C PRO A 132 1.70 10.12 -19.28
N LYS A 133 0.89 11.07 -18.81
CA LYS A 133 1.06 12.50 -19.09
C LYS A 133 1.62 13.23 -17.87
N ALA A 134 2.44 14.24 -18.12
CA ALA A 134 3.00 15.09 -17.08
C ALA A 134 3.10 16.54 -17.57
N SER A 135 3.06 17.47 -16.63
CA SER A 135 3.43 18.86 -16.86
C SER A 135 4.90 19.03 -16.48
N ALA A 136 5.71 19.57 -17.38
CA ALA A 136 7.13 19.80 -17.18
C ALA A 136 7.45 21.29 -17.24
N GLN A 137 7.96 21.82 -16.13
CA GLN A 137 8.51 23.17 -16.07
C GLN A 137 10.00 23.13 -16.43
N ILE A 138 10.36 23.78 -17.53
CA ILE A 138 11.71 23.84 -18.10
C ILE A 138 12.07 25.31 -18.24
N GLY A 139 12.93 25.82 -17.33
CA GLY A 139 13.17 27.25 -17.22
C GLY A 139 11.89 28.01 -16.86
N ASN A 140 11.49 28.96 -17.71
CA ASN A 140 10.29 29.78 -17.50
C ASN A 140 9.05 29.26 -18.25
N GLN A 141 9.17 28.10 -18.92
CA GLN A 141 8.07 27.52 -19.69
C GLN A 141 7.54 26.28 -19.00
N THR A 142 6.22 26.13 -18.99
CA THR A 142 5.54 24.90 -18.60
C THR A 142 4.96 24.28 -19.85
N VAL A 143 5.32 23.03 -20.11
CA VAL A 143 4.88 22.27 -21.29
C VAL A 143 4.26 20.95 -20.85
N GLU A 144 3.19 20.55 -21.53
CA GLU A 144 2.63 19.22 -21.38
C GLU A 144 3.48 18.22 -22.15
N ILE A 145 3.85 17.13 -21.47
CA ILE A 145 4.71 16.07 -21.99
C ILE A 145 4.04 14.71 -21.81
N ILE A 146 4.38 13.80 -22.72
CA ILE A 146 3.98 12.40 -22.67
C ILE A 146 5.24 11.59 -22.38
N LEU A 147 5.19 10.75 -21.35
CA LEU A 147 6.32 9.95 -20.91
C LEU A 147 6.41 8.69 -21.78
N ASN A 148 7.37 8.67 -22.69
CA ASN A 148 7.61 7.56 -23.63
C ASN A 148 8.25 6.36 -22.92
N GLU A 149 9.20 6.64 -22.02
CA GLU A 149 9.79 5.63 -21.13
C GLU A 149 9.72 6.17 -19.71
N LEU A 150 9.42 5.30 -18.75
CA LEU A 150 9.47 5.59 -17.33
C LEU A 150 10.11 4.41 -16.59
N HIS A 151 11.08 4.70 -15.73
CA HIS A 151 11.77 3.74 -14.87
C HIS A 151 12.09 4.41 -13.53
N ASP A 152 12.58 3.65 -12.55
CA ASP A 152 12.86 4.12 -11.18
C ASP A 152 13.90 5.25 -11.07
N SER A 153 14.70 5.48 -12.12
CA SER A 153 15.80 6.47 -12.10
C SER A 153 15.82 7.43 -13.29
N LYS A 154 15.03 7.14 -14.33
CA LYS A 154 15.07 7.86 -15.60
C LYS A 154 13.71 7.83 -16.28
N PHE A 155 13.51 8.80 -17.17
CA PHE A 155 12.33 8.89 -18.02
C PHE A 155 12.73 9.50 -19.36
N SER A 156 11.85 9.39 -20.36
CA SER A 156 12.00 10.10 -21.62
C SER A 156 10.68 10.68 -22.11
N PHE A 157 10.77 11.77 -22.87
CA PHE A 157 9.62 12.39 -23.53
C PHE A 157 10.06 13.02 -24.85
N ARG A 158 9.10 13.32 -25.73
CA ARG A 158 9.36 14.00 -27.00
C ARG A 158 9.21 15.50 -26.87
N SER A 159 10.10 16.24 -27.51
CA SER A 159 10.02 17.70 -27.68
C SER A 159 10.22 18.08 -29.14
N ARG A 160 9.57 19.14 -29.60
CA ARG A 160 9.85 19.73 -30.93
C ARG A 160 11.12 20.57 -30.96
N GLN A 161 11.68 20.85 -29.80
CA GLN A 161 12.86 21.69 -29.64
C GLN A 161 13.90 20.95 -28.81
N ALA A 162 15.17 21.11 -29.22
CA ALA A 162 16.28 20.70 -28.39
C ALA A 162 16.28 21.51 -27.09
N LEU A 163 16.60 20.86 -25.98
CA LEU A 163 16.73 21.51 -24.69
C LEU A 163 18.19 21.87 -24.41
N THR A 164 18.39 22.87 -23.56
CA THR A 164 19.71 23.21 -23.03
C THR A 164 20.28 22.02 -22.26
N PRO A 165 21.50 21.56 -22.57
CA PRO A 165 22.12 20.45 -21.85
C PRO A 165 22.09 20.64 -20.33
N ASN A 166 21.78 19.58 -19.59
CA ASN A 166 21.70 19.57 -18.13
C ASN A 166 20.69 20.53 -17.51
N CYS A 167 19.67 21.01 -18.26
CA CYS A 167 18.63 21.86 -17.69
C CYS A 167 17.83 21.13 -16.60
N LYS A 168 17.40 21.89 -15.58
CA LYS A 168 16.45 21.40 -14.58
C LYS A 168 15.06 21.30 -15.19
N ILE A 169 14.37 20.23 -14.82
CA ILE A 169 13.00 19.94 -15.23
C ILE A 169 12.23 19.67 -13.94
N LEU A 170 11.23 20.48 -13.60
CA LEU A 170 10.32 20.18 -12.50
C LEU A 170 9.07 19.53 -13.09
N MET A 171 8.85 18.25 -12.79
CA MET A 171 7.80 17.46 -13.42
C MET A 171 6.64 17.20 -12.45
N LYS A 172 5.40 17.32 -12.92
CA LYS A 172 4.17 16.96 -12.19
C LYS A 172 3.37 15.96 -13.01
N LEU A 173 3.20 14.76 -12.50
CA LEU A 173 2.46 13.71 -13.18
C LEU A 173 0.95 13.95 -13.07
N HIS A 174 0.20 13.65 -14.14
CA HIS A 174 -1.27 13.72 -14.12
C HIS A 174 -1.88 12.56 -13.35
N ARG A 175 -3.01 12.82 -12.68
CA ARG A 175 -3.90 11.81 -12.08
C ARG A 175 -5.06 11.51 -13.02
N ALA A 176 -5.69 10.36 -12.82
CA ALA A 176 -6.86 9.94 -13.60
C ALA A 176 -8.06 10.89 -13.44
N ASP A 177 -8.15 11.59 -12.31
CA ASP A 177 -9.18 12.60 -12.01
C ASP A 177 -8.88 13.98 -12.62
N GLY A 178 -7.77 14.13 -13.34
CA GLY A 178 -7.34 15.39 -13.95
C GLY A 178 -6.54 16.32 -13.04
N SER A 179 -6.28 15.94 -11.78
CA SER A 179 -5.38 16.66 -10.87
C SER A 179 -3.91 16.25 -11.05
N PHE A 180 -3.00 16.81 -10.25
CA PHE A 180 -1.56 16.53 -10.34
C PHE A 180 -1.02 15.88 -9.06
N TRP A 181 -0.05 15.00 -9.22
CA TRP A 181 0.82 14.55 -8.13
C TRP A 181 1.81 15.65 -7.69
N GLU A 182 2.46 15.45 -6.54
CA GLU A 182 3.49 16.36 -6.06
C GLU A 182 4.67 16.45 -7.05
N PRO A 183 5.29 17.64 -7.20
CA PRO A 183 6.34 17.85 -8.18
C PRO A 183 7.62 17.10 -7.82
N ILE A 184 8.28 16.56 -8.85
CA ILE A 184 9.58 15.91 -8.73
C ILE A 184 10.65 16.68 -9.50
N ALA A 185 11.78 16.93 -8.83
CA ALA A 185 12.95 17.56 -9.44
C ALA A 185 13.71 16.56 -10.31
N CYS A 186 13.93 16.94 -11.57
CA CYS A 186 14.61 16.15 -12.58
C CYS A 186 15.71 16.99 -13.27
N ARG A 187 16.64 16.30 -13.91
CA ARG A 187 17.66 16.91 -14.77
C ARG A 187 17.72 16.21 -16.12
N MET A 188 17.82 16.99 -17.18
CA MET A 188 18.11 16.46 -18.51
C MET A 188 19.48 15.77 -18.49
N SER A 189 19.52 14.52 -18.95
CA SER A 189 20.71 13.69 -19.02
C SER A 189 21.21 13.45 -20.45
N GLY A 190 20.36 13.66 -21.45
CA GLY A 190 20.71 13.52 -22.87
C GLY A 190 19.55 13.87 -23.79
N GLN A 191 19.83 14.01 -25.07
CA GLN A 191 18.81 14.15 -26.11
C GLN A 191 19.28 13.55 -27.44
N HIS A 192 18.33 13.09 -28.26
CA HIS A 192 18.58 12.57 -29.60
C HIS A 192 17.52 13.10 -30.57
N GLN A 193 17.92 13.51 -31.78
CA GLN A 193 16.98 13.88 -32.84
C GLN A 193 16.42 12.61 -33.50
N ASP A 194 15.10 12.53 -33.66
CA ASP A 194 14.46 11.39 -34.33
C ASP A 194 14.87 11.35 -35.81
N ARG A 195 15.31 10.17 -36.28
CA ARG A 195 15.76 9.98 -37.66
C ARG A 195 14.61 10.03 -38.67
N PHE A 196 13.38 9.68 -38.25
CA PHE A 196 12.18 9.66 -39.11
C PHE A 196 11.33 10.92 -38.95
N ASP A 197 11.57 11.70 -37.90
CA ASP A 197 10.86 12.94 -37.63
C ASP A 197 11.88 14.01 -37.23
N GLN A 198 12.50 14.66 -38.23
CA GLN A 198 13.59 15.62 -38.01
C GLN A 198 13.18 16.84 -37.16
N GLU A 199 11.88 17.09 -37.01
CA GLU A 199 11.32 18.14 -36.15
C GLU A 199 11.12 17.70 -34.69
N SER A 200 11.57 16.50 -34.33
CA SER A 200 11.33 15.87 -33.03
C SER A 200 12.64 15.42 -32.38
N PHE A 201 12.74 15.70 -31.09
CA PHE A 201 13.82 15.27 -30.21
C PHE A 201 13.27 14.38 -29.09
N THR A 202 13.93 13.25 -28.84
CA THR A 202 13.72 12.49 -27.61
C THR A 202 14.64 13.06 -26.53
N ILE A 203 14.04 13.54 -25.45
CA ILE A 203 14.71 14.08 -24.28
C ILE A 203 14.77 12.99 -23.21
N PHE A 204 15.95 12.77 -22.62
CA PHE A 204 16.14 11.85 -21.51
C PHE A 204 16.34 12.61 -20.20
N GLY A 205 15.52 12.35 -19.20
CA GLY A 205 15.62 12.92 -17.86
C GLY A 205 16.03 11.90 -16.81
N LYS A 206 16.65 12.38 -15.73
CA LYS A 206 16.92 11.62 -14.51
C LYS A 206 16.31 12.33 -13.31
N PHE A 207 15.85 11.58 -12.33
CA PHE A 207 15.34 12.14 -11.07
C PHE A 207 16.51 12.59 -10.20
N GLU A 208 16.44 13.81 -9.65
CA GLU A 208 17.46 14.33 -8.73
C GLU A 208 17.15 14.00 -7.27
N GLN A 209 15.92 13.56 -6.98
CA GLN A 209 15.45 13.17 -5.67
C GLN A 209 14.94 11.73 -5.68
N LYS A 210 14.90 11.10 -4.50
CA LYS A 210 14.34 9.77 -4.34
C LYS A 210 12.83 9.81 -4.66
N ILE A 211 12.40 8.92 -5.54
CA ILE A 211 10.97 8.74 -5.85
C ILE A 211 10.25 8.21 -4.60
N SER A 212 9.04 8.70 -4.40
CA SER A 212 8.14 8.35 -3.29
C SER A 212 6.70 8.30 -3.80
N GLU A 213 5.80 7.76 -2.97
CA GLU A 213 4.38 7.58 -3.32
C GLU A 213 3.68 8.88 -3.74
N HIS A 214 4.01 10.03 -3.14
CA HIS A 214 3.34 11.30 -3.46
C HIS A 214 3.69 11.86 -4.85
N HIS A 215 4.70 11.32 -5.54
CA HIS A 215 5.06 11.72 -6.89
C HIS A 215 4.28 10.97 -7.98
N GLY A 216 3.53 9.90 -7.64
CA GLY A 216 2.72 9.14 -8.59
C GLY A 216 3.48 8.19 -9.51
N ILE A 217 4.83 8.22 -9.52
CA ILE A 217 5.65 7.42 -10.44
C ILE A 217 5.62 5.92 -10.07
N LEU A 218 5.65 5.59 -8.78
CA LEU A 218 5.63 4.19 -8.33
C LEU A 218 4.31 3.51 -8.69
N GLN A 219 3.20 4.26 -8.68
CA GLN A 219 1.87 3.80 -9.06
C GLN A 219 1.78 3.41 -10.54
N ILE A 220 2.59 4.03 -11.40
CA ILE A 220 2.70 3.66 -12.82
C ILE A 220 3.62 2.46 -13.00
N LEU A 221 4.75 2.44 -12.29
CA LEU A 221 5.79 1.41 -12.48
C LEU A 221 5.43 0.07 -11.85
N HIS A 222 4.69 0.09 -10.75
CA HIS A 222 4.30 -1.08 -9.98
C HIS A 222 2.81 -1.06 -9.68
N PRO A 223 1.93 -1.00 -10.71
CA PRO A 223 0.50 -0.82 -10.50
C PRO A 223 -0.09 -1.85 -9.53
N GLU A 224 0.38 -3.10 -9.56
CA GLU A 224 0.00 -4.17 -8.62
C GLU A 224 0.26 -3.87 -7.14
N GLN A 225 1.23 -3.01 -6.81
CA GLN A 225 1.49 -2.58 -5.43
C GLN A 225 0.55 -1.45 -5.00
N PHE A 226 -0.09 -0.78 -5.96
CA PHE A 226 -0.88 0.44 -5.75
C PHE A 226 -2.33 0.35 -6.26
N THR A 227 -2.76 -0.81 -6.75
CA THR A 227 -4.05 -1.04 -7.43
C THR A 227 -5.30 -0.81 -6.58
N ASP A 228 -5.19 -0.45 -5.30
CA ASP A 228 -6.33 -0.40 -4.37
C ASP A 228 -6.38 0.84 -3.46
N HIS A 229 -5.83 2.01 -3.88
CA HIS A 229 -5.68 3.13 -2.94
C HIS A 229 -6.77 4.21 -2.94
N ASP A 230 -7.40 4.63 -4.05
CA ASP A 230 -8.38 5.74 -3.98
C ASP A 230 -9.77 5.31 -3.47
N GLU A 231 -10.25 4.07 -3.72
CA GLU A 231 -11.54 3.58 -3.21
C GLU A 231 -11.52 3.20 -1.72
N ASN A 232 -10.34 2.83 -1.20
CA ASN A 232 -10.17 2.43 0.20
C ASN A 232 -9.82 3.59 1.11
N ILE A 233 -9.64 4.82 0.61
CA ILE A 233 -9.47 6.00 1.47
C ILE A 233 -10.84 6.45 1.95
N LEU A 234 -11.05 6.37 3.26
CA LEU A 234 -12.22 6.94 3.90
C LEU A 234 -11.88 8.37 4.31
N LYS A 235 -12.66 9.35 3.83
CA LYS A 235 -12.51 10.77 4.18
C LYS A 235 -13.29 11.04 5.48
N PRO A 236 -12.64 11.16 6.64
CA PRO A 236 -13.32 11.49 7.89
C PRO A 236 -13.75 12.97 7.84
N ASN A 237 -14.80 13.33 8.58
CA ASN A 237 -15.18 14.74 8.76
C ASN A 237 -14.17 15.46 9.65
N LYS A 238 -13.53 14.76 10.59
CA LYS A 238 -12.49 15.32 11.45
C LYS A 238 -11.16 15.40 10.70
N ASP A 239 -10.65 16.61 10.48
CA ASP A 239 -9.35 16.84 9.82
C ASP A 239 -8.14 16.32 10.61
N SER A 240 -8.33 16.00 11.89
CA SER A 240 -7.37 15.32 12.77
C SER A 240 -7.21 13.83 12.49
N LEU A 241 -8.08 13.24 11.66
CA LEU A 241 -8.11 11.81 11.35
C LEU A 241 -7.66 11.51 9.92
N MET A 242 -7.23 10.28 9.73
CA MET A 242 -7.18 9.59 8.45
C MET A 242 -8.06 8.35 8.55
N GLY A 243 -8.78 8.02 7.48
CA GLY A 243 -9.63 6.85 7.42
C GLY A 243 -9.23 5.95 6.26
N ARG A 244 -9.41 4.64 6.44
CA ARG A 244 -9.36 3.69 5.34
C ARG A 244 -10.34 2.55 5.52
N LEU A 245 -10.72 1.93 4.41
CA LEU A 245 -11.40 0.65 4.37
C LEU A 245 -10.36 -0.46 4.33
N VAL A 246 -10.61 -1.51 5.11
CA VAL A 246 -9.81 -2.73 5.18
C VAL A 246 -10.73 -3.93 5.10
N GLN A 247 -10.16 -5.07 4.69
CA GLN A 247 -10.91 -6.31 4.59
C GLN A 247 -10.72 -7.18 5.83
N CYS A 248 -11.79 -7.81 6.31
CA CYS A 248 -11.74 -8.73 7.46
C CYS A 248 -11.18 -10.10 7.06
N PHE A 249 -10.16 -10.60 7.75
CA PHE A 249 -9.60 -11.95 7.51
C PHE A 249 -10.59 -13.09 7.81
N ILE A 250 -11.54 -12.90 8.74
CA ILE A 250 -12.45 -13.98 9.17
C ILE A 250 -13.58 -14.24 8.16
N CYS A 251 -14.22 -13.16 7.68
CA CYS A 251 -15.44 -13.26 6.87
C CYS A 251 -15.33 -12.60 5.48
N ASN A 252 -14.14 -12.09 5.13
CA ASN A 252 -13.82 -11.39 3.89
C ASN A 252 -14.67 -10.13 3.60
N GLU A 253 -15.32 -9.55 4.62
CA GLU A 253 -16.03 -8.28 4.51
C GLU A 253 -15.05 -7.17 4.06
N PRO A 254 -15.21 -6.57 2.87
CA PRO A 254 -14.24 -5.62 2.32
C PRO A 254 -14.33 -4.22 2.90
N ARG A 255 -15.40 -3.88 3.65
CA ARG A 255 -15.69 -2.51 4.09
C ARG A 255 -15.60 -2.32 5.61
N VAL A 256 -14.53 -2.80 6.23
CA VAL A 256 -14.26 -2.50 7.64
C VAL A 256 -13.61 -1.12 7.74
N LYS A 257 -14.22 -0.20 8.49
CA LYS A 257 -13.67 1.14 8.68
C LYS A 257 -12.53 1.11 9.71
N HIS A 258 -11.42 1.72 9.34
CA HIS A 258 -10.26 1.91 10.20
C HIS A 258 -9.85 3.36 10.22
N TYR A 259 -9.86 3.96 11.42
CA TYR A 259 -9.45 5.33 11.64
C TYR A 259 -8.10 5.35 12.32
N VAL A 260 -7.26 6.33 11.94
CA VAL A 260 -5.98 6.58 12.57
C VAL A 260 -5.87 8.07 12.86
N LEU A 261 -5.40 8.40 14.06
CA LEU A 261 -5.12 9.77 14.44
C LEU A 261 -3.89 10.29 13.67
N ARG A 262 -3.98 11.47 13.07
CA ARG A 262 -2.83 12.12 12.42
C ARG A 262 -1.72 12.36 13.45
N SER A 263 -0.48 12.11 13.05
CA SER A 263 0.67 12.33 13.94
C SER A 263 0.70 13.77 14.45
N ARG A 264 0.85 13.94 15.77
CA ARG A 264 0.91 15.24 16.47
C ARG A 264 -0.34 16.12 16.31
N SER A 265 -1.50 15.53 15.96
CA SER A 265 -2.75 16.28 15.86
C SER A 265 -3.41 16.57 17.19
N MET A 266 -3.17 15.76 18.22
CA MET A 266 -3.71 15.95 19.57
C MET A 266 -2.60 16.13 20.61
N ILE A 267 -2.87 16.95 21.60
CA ILE A 267 -2.08 17.06 22.83
C ILE A 267 -2.66 16.05 23.83
N THR A 268 -1.80 15.17 24.32
CA THR A 268 -2.16 14.13 25.28
C THR A 268 -1.55 14.38 26.65
N SER A 269 -2.27 13.98 27.69
CA SER A 269 -1.76 13.84 29.05
C SER A 269 -1.96 12.38 29.47
N PRO A 270 -0.89 11.62 29.73
CA PRO A 270 -1.07 10.23 30.17
C PRO A 270 -1.64 10.18 31.60
N ASN A 271 -2.53 9.23 31.83
CA ASN A 271 -3.01 8.90 33.18
C ASN A 271 -1.90 8.23 34.01
N ILE A 272 -2.16 7.92 35.28
CA ILE A 272 -1.17 7.32 36.19
C ILE A 272 -0.64 5.96 35.71
N PHE A 273 -1.37 5.24 34.86
CA PHE A 273 -0.98 3.96 34.25
C PHE A 273 -0.31 4.11 32.88
N GLY A 274 -0.14 5.34 32.40
CA GLY A 274 0.47 5.64 31.10
C GLY A 274 -0.48 5.57 29.90
N VAL A 275 -1.79 5.46 30.12
CA VAL A 275 -2.79 5.51 29.05
C VAL A 275 -2.97 6.97 28.62
N PRO A 276 -2.84 7.32 27.33
CA PRO A 276 -3.03 8.69 26.87
C PRO A 276 -4.49 9.14 27.01
N ALA A 277 -4.72 10.26 27.69
CA ALA A 277 -5.96 11.03 27.59
C ALA A 277 -5.78 12.20 26.61
N PHE A 278 -6.76 12.41 25.75
CA PHE A 278 -6.73 13.43 24.71
C PHE A 278 -7.32 14.74 25.24
N VAL A 279 -6.47 15.74 25.48
CA VAL A 279 -6.86 16.97 26.18
C VAL A 279 -7.41 18.04 25.24
N LYS A 280 -6.68 18.29 24.13
CA LYS A 280 -7.05 19.33 23.15
C LYS A 280 -6.35 19.12 21.81
N PRO A 281 -6.87 19.69 20.71
CA PRO A 281 -6.20 19.64 19.42
C PRO A 281 -4.91 20.46 19.41
N SER A 282 -3.99 20.05 18.56
CA SER A 282 -2.78 20.80 18.22
C SER A 282 -3.11 21.80 17.09
N GLY A 283 -2.96 23.09 17.36
CA GLY A 283 -3.31 24.15 16.42
C GLY A 283 -4.82 24.25 16.19
N ASN A 284 -5.22 24.35 14.92
CA ASN A 284 -6.62 24.59 14.51
C ASN A 284 -7.37 23.33 14.06
N LEU A 285 -6.82 22.14 14.34
CA LEU A 285 -7.46 20.87 13.98
C LEU A 285 -8.68 20.61 14.85
N GLN A 286 -9.61 19.78 14.37
CA GLN A 286 -10.77 19.34 15.12
C GLN A 286 -10.36 18.36 16.22
N PHE A 287 -10.96 18.51 17.40
CA PHE A 287 -10.71 17.62 18.52
C PHE A 287 -11.21 16.20 18.24
N CYS A 288 -10.42 15.20 18.64
CA CYS A 288 -10.81 13.80 18.60
C CYS A 288 -10.27 13.09 19.84
N ASP A 289 -11.17 12.59 20.68
CA ASP A 289 -10.81 11.59 21.67
C ASP A 289 -10.65 10.24 20.97
N TYR A 290 -9.40 9.89 20.68
CA TYR A 290 -9.10 8.67 19.92
C TYR A 290 -9.34 7.40 20.73
N ASN A 291 -9.42 7.48 22.07
CA ASN A 291 -9.80 6.32 22.89
C ASN A 291 -11.23 5.86 22.57
N LEU A 292 -12.08 6.71 21.99
CA LEU A 292 -13.43 6.32 21.57
C LEU A 292 -13.42 5.50 20.28
N ILE A 293 -12.50 5.76 19.35
CA ILE A 293 -12.60 5.26 17.97
C ILE A 293 -11.44 4.36 17.53
N GLN A 294 -10.42 4.13 18.37
CA GLN A 294 -9.22 3.38 17.98
C GLN A 294 -9.49 1.91 17.60
N VAL A 295 -10.59 1.32 18.07
CA VAL A 295 -10.97 -0.05 17.72
C VAL A 295 -11.79 -0.07 16.43
N SER A 296 -11.30 -0.84 15.46
CA SER A 296 -12.03 -1.23 14.26
C SER A 296 -12.83 -2.50 14.50
N THR A 297 -14.07 -2.53 14.03
CA THR A 297 -15.00 -3.66 14.16
C THR A 297 -15.53 -4.06 12.80
N CYS A 298 -15.46 -5.34 12.46
CA CYS A 298 -16.09 -5.86 11.25
C CYS A 298 -17.62 -5.85 11.41
N PRO A 299 -18.39 -5.17 10.54
CA PRO A 299 -19.85 -5.08 10.68
C PRO A 299 -20.55 -6.43 10.42
N LYS A 300 -19.89 -7.37 9.75
CA LYS A 300 -20.47 -8.66 9.37
C LYS A 300 -20.29 -9.75 10.42
N CYS A 301 -19.12 -9.81 11.07
CA CYS A 301 -18.82 -10.88 12.03
C CYS A 301 -18.40 -10.37 13.42
N GLY A 302 -18.26 -9.05 13.63
CA GLY A 302 -17.88 -8.49 14.92
C GLY A 302 -16.42 -8.64 15.31
N PHE A 303 -15.57 -9.25 14.46
CA PHE A 303 -14.13 -9.33 14.72
C PHE A 303 -13.56 -7.92 14.85
N SER A 304 -12.85 -7.66 15.96
CA SER A 304 -12.46 -6.31 16.35
C SER A 304 -11.02 -6.24 16.82
N SER A 305 -10.33 -5.17 16.43
CA SER A 305 -8.97 -4.86 16.89
C SER A 305 -8.60 -3.41 16.62
N ASN A 306 -7.68 -2.84 17.40
CA ASN A 306 -7.05 -1.56 17.11
C ASN A 306 -5.74 -1.70 16.31
N ASP A 307 -5.25 -2.94 16.10
CA ASP A 307 -4.03 -3.22 15.35
C ASP A 307 -4.39 -3.63 13.91
N LEU A 308 -3.95 -2.79 12.97
CA LEU A 308 -4.21 -2.93 11.55
C LEU A 308 -3.67 -4.25 10.97
N ASN A 309 -2.68 -4.89 11.59
CA ASN A 309 -2.15 -6.18 11.13
C ASN A 309 -3.15 -7.34 11.29
N PHE A 310 -4.22 -7.17 12.09
CA PHE A 310 -5.32 -8.14 12.16
C PHE A 310 -6.38 -7.92 11.07
N PHE A 311 -6.14 -7.01 10.12
CA PHE A 311 -6.97 -6.79 8.95
C PHE A 311 -6.14 -6.82 7.68
N LYS A 312 -6.81 -7.10 6.57
CA LYS A 312 -6.21 -7.20 5.25
C LYS A 312 -6.20 -5.81 4.60
N LYS A 313 -5.01 -5.23 4.42
CA LYS A 313 -4.81 -3.91 3.77
C LYS A 313 -4.70 -4.06 2.26
N GLN A 314 -4.08 -5.17 1.81
CA GLN A 314 -3.88 -5.52 0.41
C GLN A 314 -4.31 -6.97 0.18
N ASN A 315 -4.67 -7.30 -1.07
CA ASN A 315 -5.13 -8.63 -1.43
C ASN A 315 -4.11 -9.76 -1.18
N SER A 316 -2.82 -9.43 -1.08
CA SER A 316 -1.71 -10.34 -0.76
C SER A 316 -1.43 -10.52 0.74
N ASP A 317 -2.03 -9.73 1.63
CA ASP A 317 -1.73 -9.86 3.06
C ASP A 317 -2.23 -11.20 3.61
N GLU A 318 -1.40 -11.83 4.44
CA GLU A 318 -1.73 -13.06 5.16
C GLU A 318 -2.10 -12.77 6.63
N PRO A 319 -3.07 -13.50 7.21
CA PRO A 319 -3.45 -13.31 8.59
C PRO A 319 -2.33 -13.76 9.54
N PRO A 320 -2.05 -13.03 10.64
CA PRO A 320 -1.06 -13.45 11.63
C PRO A 320 -1.55 -14.60 12.53
N PHE A 321 -2.71 -15.19 12.22
CA PHE A 321 -3.38 -16.24 13.00
C PHE A 321 -4.12 -17.23 12.07
N ASN A 322 -4.49 -18.39 12.62
CA ASN A 322 -5.21 -19.41 11.86
C ASN A 322 -6.72 -19.07 11.76
N VAL A 323 -7.15 -18.58 10.59
CA VAL A 323 -8.54 -18.15 10.36
C VAL A 323 -9.56 -19.28 10.58
N ASP A 324 -9.28 -20.49 10.09
CA ASP A 324 -10.23 -21.61 10.12
C ASP A 324 -10.62 -21.98 11.56
N LYS A 325 -9.64 -22.07 12.45
CA LYS A 325 -9.88 -22.38 13.88
C LYS A 325 -10.71 -21.31 14.59
N ILE A 326 -10.48 -20.05 14.26
CA ILE A 326 -11.22 -18.94 14.86
C ILE A 326 -12.67 -18.98 14.36
N LYS A 327 -12.85 -19.19 13.06
CA LYS A 327 -14.16 -19.14 12.39
C LYS A 327 -15.16 -20.17 12.92
N GLU A 328 -14.70 -21.35 13.37
CA GLU A 328 -15.55 -22.44 13.88
C GLU A 328 -16.48 -22.02 15.04
N SER A 329 -16.03 -21.12 15.92
CA SER A 329 -16.82 -20.70 17.10
C SER A 329 -17.07 -19.20 17.19
N TRP A 330 -16.46 -18.40 16.31
CA TRP A 330 -16.52 -16.94 16.38
C TRP A 330 -17.94 -16.37 16.25
N THR A 331 -18.71 -16.86 15.27
CA THR A 331 -20.04 -16.31 14.96
C THR A 331 -20.98 -16.35 16.16
N GLU A 332 -21.00 -17.45 16.92
CA GLU A 332 -21.86 -17.57 18.11
C GLU A 332 -21.31 -16.76 19.28
N LYS A 333 -19.99 -16.75 19.50
CA LYS A 333 -19.36 -15.99 20.60
C LYS A 333 -19.58 -14.48 20.47
N ALA A 334 -19.45 -13.93 19.26
CA ALA A 334 -19.57 -12.49 19.01
C ALA A 334 -21.01 -12.00 18.84
N LYS A 335 -21.98 -12.91 18.65
CA LYS A 335 -23.34 -12.61 18.22
C LYS A 335 -24.02 -11.51 19.06
N THR A 336 -24.09 -11.71 20.37
CA THR A 336 -24.80 -10.79 21.29
C THR A 336 -24.20 -9.38 21.26
N LEU A 337 -22.87 -9.28 21.29
CA LEU A 337 -22.18 -7.98 21.27
C LEU A 337 -22.28 -7.30 19.90
N LEU A 338 -22.21 -8.08 18.82
CA LEU A 338 -22.41 -7.56 17.46
C LEU A 338 -23.83 -7.04 17.26
N GLU A 339 -24.85 -7.76 17.75
CA GLU A 339 -26.24 -7.31 17.68
C GLU A 339 -26.43 -5.97 18.41
N GLN A 340 -25.80 -5.77 19.57
CA GLN A 340 -25.80 -4.48 20.28
C GLN A 340 -25.10 -3.38 19.46
N ALA A 341 -23.96 -3.68 18.84
CA ALA A 341 -23.22 -2.72 18.02
C ALA A 341 -24.02 -2.28 16.78
N LEU A 342 -24.77 -3.21 16.16
CA LEU A 342 -25.63 -2.93 15.03
C LEU A 342 -26.88 -2.11 15.40
N GLN A 343 -27.35 -2.16 16.64
CA GLN A 343 -28.45 -1.28 17.10
C GLN A 343 -28.05 0.19 17.14
N SER A 344 -26.76 0.49 17.33
CA SER A 344 -26.18 1.84 17.36
C SER A 344 -25.42 2.18 16.06
N GLU A 345 -25.78 1.56 14.92
CA GLU A 345 -24.99 1.56 13.68
C GLU A 345 -24.46 2.96 13.27
N GLN A 346 -25.32 4.00 13.38
CA GLN A 346 -24.97 5.36 13.00
C GLN A 346 -23.84 5.96 13.84
N SER A 347 -23.78 5.64 15.14
CA SER A 347 -22.74 6.12 16.06
C SER A 347 -21.54 5.18 16.08
N TYR A 348 -21.78 3.88 16.26
CA TYR A 348 -20.75 2.87 16.51
C TYR A 348 -19.70 2.77 15.38
N PHE A 349 -20.13 2.79 14.12
CA PHE A 349 -19.22 2.69 12.96
C PHE A 349 -18.79 4.06 12.39
N SER A 350 -18.87 5.12 13.19
CA SER A 350 -18.53 6.48 12.80
C SER A 350 -17.38 7.04 13.63
N GLU A 351 -16.85 8.19 13.21
CA GLU A 351 -15.87 8.96 13.99
C GLU A 351 -16.50 9.77 15.14
N GLU A 352 -17.83 9.70 15.29
CA GLU A 352 -18.62 10.32 16.36
C GLU A 352 -19.05 9.29 17.42
N ARG A 353 -18.31 8.19 17.55
CA ARG A 353 -18.60 7.12 18.51
C ARG A 353 -18.66 7.66 19.94
N ASN A 354 -19.75 7.39 20.65
CA ASN A 354 -19.90 7.76 22.06
C ASN A 354 -19.18 6.78 23.01
N ALA A 355 -19.09 7.13 24.30
CA ALA A 355 -18.41 6.32 25.32
C ALA A 355 -18.97 4.90 25.50
N ASN A 356 -20.30 4.71 25.44
CA ASN A 356 -20.90 3.38 25.59
C ASN A 356 -20.61 2.48 24.39
N ASP A 357 -20.67 3.03 23.17
CA ASP A 357 -20.28 2.32 21.96
C ASP A 357 -18.78 2.02 21.93
N ALA A 358 -17.95 2.93 22.45
CA ALA A 358 -16.52 2.69 22.61
C ALA A 358 -16.25 1.53 23.58
N ILE A 359 -16.90 1.51 24.74
CA ILE A 359 -16.83 0.39 25.69
C ILE A 359 -17.19 -0.94 25.01
N LEU A 360 -18.30 -0.97 24.26
CA LEU A 360 -18.72 -2.15 23.50
C LEU A 360 -17.69 -2.56 22.43
N SER A 361 -17.00 -1.61 21.80
CA SER A 361 -15.92 -1.92 20.86
C SER A 361 -14.72 -2.57 21.53
N TYR A 362 -14.35 -2.14 22.75
CA TYR A 362 -13.33 -2.82 23.53
C TYR A 362 -13.77 -4.22 23.97
N ASP A 363 -15.03 -4.42 24.36
CA ASP A 363 -15.55 -5.75 24.71
C ASP A 363 -15.39 -6.73 23.53
N LEU A 364 -15.75 -6.31 22.32
CA LEU A 364 -15.54 -7.11 21.10
C LEU A 364 -14.06 -7.33 20.78
N ALA A 365 -13.19 -6.34 21.00
CA ALA A 365 -11.74 -6.48 20.77
C ALA A 365 -11.09 -7.43 21.78
N ILE A 366 -11.45 -7.33 23.06
CA ILE A 366 -11.00 -8.23 24.12
C ILE A 366 -11.48 -9.66 23.81
N LEU A 367 -12.74 -9.84 23.41
CA LEU A 367 -13.27 -11.14 22.99
C LEU A 367 -12.50 -11.69 21.78
N SER A 368 -12.19 -10.85 20.79
CA SER A 368 -11.41 -11.24 19.60
C SER A 368 -10.01 -11.71 19.99
N LEU A 369 -9.31 -10.95 20.84
CA LEU A 369 -7.95 -11.27 21.28
C LEU A 369 -7.92 -12.51 22.20
N ASN A 370 -8.92 -12.69 23.06
CA ASN A 370 -9.06 -13.90 23.89
C ASN A 370 -9.21 -15.14 22.99
N GLN A 371 -10.06 -15.06 21.96
CA GLN A 371 -10.20 -16.14 20.99
C GLN A 371 -8.87 -16.46 20.30
N LEU A 372 -8.10 -15.44 19.91
CA LEU A 372 -6.77 -15.65 19.32
C LEU A 372 -5.82 -16.32 20.33
N ALA A 373 -5.79 -15.86 21.58
CA ALA A 373 -4.91 -16.37 22.63
C ALA A 373 -5.24 -17.82 23.05
N GLU A 374 -6.51 -18.20 23.01
CA GLU A 374 -6.99 -19.58 23.26
C GLU A 374 -6.42 -20.57 22.22
N HIS A 375 -6.29 -20.14 20.97
CA HIS A 375 -5.87 -20.99 19.84
C HIS A 375 -4.39 -20.85 19.46
N GLU A 376 -3.67 -19.90 20.06
CA GLU A 376 -2.24 -19.71 19.84
C GLU A 376 -1.43 -20.79 20.57
N LYS A 377 -0.53 -21.42 19.82
CA LYS A 377 0.34 -22.50 20.30
C LYS A 377 1.73 -22.01 20.68
N ASP A 378 2.19 -20.93 20.04
CA ASP A 378 3.47 -20.32 20.33
C ASP A 378 3.37 -19.55 21.67
N PRO A 379 4.15 -19.92 22.70
CA PRO A 379 4.08 -19.27 24.01
C PRO A 379 4.37 -17.77 23.95
N GLN A 380 5.30 -17.34 23.10
CA GLN A 380 5.68 -15.94 22.98
C GLN A 380 4.58 -15.12 22.31
N LYS A 381 4.02 -15.63 21.19
CA LYS A 381 2.88 -14.97 20.54
C LYS A 381 1.66 -14.92 21.46
N LYS A 382 1.45 -15.94 22.28
CA LYS A 382 0.38 -15.96 23.27
C LYS A 382 0.59 -14.86 24.32
N ILE A 383 1.81 -14.67 24.81
CA ILE A 383 2.15 -13.55 25.71
C ILE A 383 1.88 -12.20 25.05
N ASP A 384 2.23 -12.04 23.77
CA ASP A 384 1.95 -10.79 23.03
C ASP A 384 0.45 -10.51 22.90
N LEU A 385 -0.38 -11.55 22.70
CA LEU A 385 -1.84 -11.43 22.69
C LEU A 385 -2.39 -11.05 24.07
N LEU A 386 -1.91 -11.67 25.15
CA LEU A 386 -2.30 -11.32 26.53
C LEU A 386 -1.94 -9.87 26.88
N ARG A 387 -0.79 -9.38 26.40
CA ARG A 387 -0.42 -7.97 26.54
C ARG A 387 -1.33 -7.02 25.76
N LYS A 388 -1.77 -7.41 24.57
CA LYS A 388 -2.78 -6.65 23.81
C LYS A 388 -4.12 -6.63 24.54
N ILE A 389 -4.55 -7.74 25.16
CA ILE A 389 -5.75 -7.79 26.01
C ILE A 389 -5.64 -6.82 27.18
N ALA A 390 -4.53 -6.85 27.91
CA ALA A 390 -4.26 -5.91 29.00
C ALA A 390 -4.30 -4.44 28.54
N SER A 391 -3.75 -4.15 27.36
CA SER A 391 -3.83 -2.80 26.77
C SER A 391 -5.28 -2.39 26.48
N MET A 392 -6.11 -3.29 25.93
CA MET A 392 -7.53 -3.00 25.66
C MET A 392 -8.30 -2.75 26.96
N LEU A 393 -8.05 -3.54 28.00
CA LEU A 393 -8.63 -3.34 29.33
C LEU A 393 -8.26 -1.98 29.93
N LEU A 394 -7.00 -1.55 29.80
CA LEU A 394 -6.54 -0.23 30.26
C LEU A 394 -7.21 0.93 29.52
N PHE A 395 -7.29 0.87 28.19
CA PHE A 395 -7.99 1.90 27.41
C PHE A 395 -9.48 1.95 27.72
N GLN A 396 -10.11 0.78 27.86
CA GLN A 396 -11.52 0.70 28.25
C GLN A 396 -11.75 1.23 29.67
N ALA A 397 -10.83 0.96 30.61
CA ALA A 397 -10.89 1.48 31.97
C ALA A 397 -10.84 3.01 31.99
N GLU A 398 -9.98 3.64 31.19
CA GLU A 398 -9.93 5.09 31.04
C GLU A 398 -11.29 5.64 30.56
N VAL A 399 -11.85 5.06 29.49
CA VAL A 399 -13.18 5.48 28.97
C VAL A 399 -14.28 5.27 30.02
N MET A 400 -14.25 4.17 30.77
CA MET A 400 -15.20 3.90 31.85
C MET A 400 -15.06 4.89 33.00
N MET A 401 -13.84 5.25 33.39
CA MET A 401 -13.60 6.20 34.49
C MET A 401 -14.15 7.58 34.15
N GLU A 402 -13.85 8.10 32.96
CA GLU A 402 -14.36 9.38 32.48
C GLU A 402 -15.88 9.35 32.23
N ASN A 403 -16.45 8.17 31.95
CA ASN A 403 -17.90 7.95 31.83
C ASN A 403 -18.59 7.59 33.17
N GLN A 404 -17.95 7.88 34.31
CA GLN A 404 -18.49 7.69 35.67
C GLN A 404 -18.82 6.23 36.03
N GLN A 405 -18.18 5.25 35.38
CA GLN A 405 -18.32 3.81 35.64
C GLN A 405 -17.11 3.27 36.41
N ARG A 406 -16.79 3.92 37.53
CA ARG A 406 -15.59 3.62 38.35
C ARG A 406 -15.43 2.15 38.69
N ASP A 407 -16.47 1.50 39.21
CA ASP A 407 -16.40 0.08 39.61
C ASP A 407 -15.98 -0.82 38.45
N LYS A 408 -16.46 -0.55 37.23
CA LYS A 408 -16.06 -1.32 36.04
C LYS A 408 -14.64 -0.99 35.59
N ALA A 409 -14.23 0.28 35.68
CA ALA A 409 -12.87 0.69 35.38
C ALA A 409 -11.87 0.00 36.32
N GLU A 410 -12.17 -0.08 37.62
CA GLU A 410 -11.34 -0.76 38.61
C GLU A 410 -11.31 -2.28 38.39
N ASN A 411 -12.45 -2.90 38.05
CA ASN A 411 -12.49 -4.31 37.67
C ASN A 411 -11.59 -4.63 36.47
N ASN A 412 -11.52 -3.73 35.48
CA ASN A 412 -10.60 -3.89 34.35
C ASN A 412 -9.12 -3.85 34.79
N LEU A 413 -8.77 -2.99 35.75
CA LEU A 413 -7.40 -2.96 36.31
C LEU A 413 -7.06 -4.28 37.03
N GLU A 414 -8.00 -4.86 37.77
CA GLU A 414 -7.81 -6.18 38.37
C GLU A 414 -7.62 -7.27 37.30
N GLU A 415 -8.38 -7.21 36.21
CA GLU A 415 -8.28 -8.17 35.11
C GLU A 415 -6.94 -8.03 34.36
N VAL A 416 -6.39 -6.82 34.24
CA VAL A 416 -5.03 -6.60 33.73
C VAL A 416 -4.00 -7.36 34.57
N VAL A 417 -4.10 -7.27 35.91
CA VAL A 417 -3.19 -7.98 36.81
C VAL A 417 -3.37 -9.50 36.67
N LYS A 418 -4.62 -9.99 36.69
CA LYS A 418 -4.94 -11.43 36.50
C LYS A 418 -4.44 -11.97 35.16
N THR A 419 -4.44 -11.15 34.11
CA THR A 419 -3.98 -11.52 32.77
C THR A 419 -2.45 -11.59 32.70
N LEU A 420 -1.74 -10.63 33.28
CA LEU A 420 -0.29 -10.48 33.10
C LEU A 420 0.55 -11.19 34.17
N GLU A 421 0.11 -11.24 35.42
CA GLU A 421 0.87 -11.81 36.54
C GLU A 421 1.24 -13.29 36.32
N PRO A 422 0.36 -14.18 35.80
CA PRO A 422 0.70 -15.59 35.57
C PRO A 422 1.78 -15.82 34.51
N VAL A 423 1.93 -14.89 33.57
CA VAL A 423 2.89 -14.99 32.45
C VAL A 423 4.09 -14.07 32.62
N PHE A 424 4.13 -13.28 33.70
CA PHE A 424 5.15 -12.27 33.96
C PHE A 424 6.58 -12.82 33.90
N GLN A 425 6.82 -13.99 34.52
CA GLN A 425 8.15 -14.62 34.58
C GLN A 425 8.64 -15.14 33.21
N ASN A 426 7.76 -15.24 32.22
CA ASN A 426 8.11 -15.69 30.87
C ASN A 426 8.35 -14.50 29.91
N MET A 427 8.33 -13.26 30.42
CA MET A 427 8.61 -12.06 29.65
C MET A 427 10.10 -11.71 29.75
N GLU A 428 10.65 -11.09 28.70
CA GLU A 428 12.07 -10.72 28.65
C GLU A 428 12.26 -9.28 28.15
N GLY A 429 13.43 -8.71 28.43
CA GLY A 429 13.83 -7.41 27.92
C GLY A 429 12.99 -6.24 28.46
N ARG A 430 12.77 -5.22 27.63
CA ARG A 430 11.91 -4.07 28.01
C ARG A 430 10.49 -4.47 28.41
N VAL A 431 10.00 -5.59 27.90
CA VAL A 431 8.61 -6.04 28.12
C VAL A 431 8.37 -6.39 29.58
N ILE A 432 9.28 -7.14 30.22
CA ILE A 432 9.11 -7.51 31.63
C ILE A 432 9.25 -6.30 32.55
N ILE A 433 10.14 -5.35 32.20
CA ILE A 433 10.33 -4.09 32.94
C ILE A 433 9.05 -3.24 32.93
N HIS A 434 8.46 -3.02 31.75
CA HIS A 434 7.20 -2.27 31.62
C HIS A 434 6.04 -2.95 32.35
N THR A 435 5.94 -4.27 32.24
CA THR A 435 4.89 -5.03 32.92
C THR A 435 5.05 -4.96 34.45
N ALA A 436 6.28 -5.04 34.97
CA ALA A 436 6.55 -4.91 36.40
C ALA A 436 6.11 -3.54 36.93
N LEU A 437 6.46 -2.47 36.21
CA LEU A 437 6.04 -1.11 36.56
C LEU A 437 4.51 -0.96 36.53
N LEU A 438 3.84 -1.48 35.49
CA LEU A 438 2.39 -1.38 35.35
C LEU A 438 1.67 -2.11 36.49
N ILE A 439 2.03 -3.37 36.79
CA ILE A 439 1.39 -4.13 37.87
C ILE A 439 1.67 -3.45 39.22
N PHE A 440 2.89 -2.94 39.43
CA PHE A 440 3.22 -2.14 40.61
C PHE A 440 2.29 -0.93 40.76
N GLN A 441 2.10 -0.14 39.69
CA GLN A 441 1.24 1.05 39.72
C GLN A 441 -0.22 0.69 40.02
N ILE A 442 -0.75 -0.38 39.42
CA ILE A 442 -2.12 -0.84 39.70
C ILE A 442 -2.26 -1.26 41.17
N LYS A 443 -1.31 -2.01 41.71
CA LYS A 443 -1.36 -2.44 43.13
C LYS A 443 -1.24 -1.26 44.10
N ILE A 444 -0.42 -0.24 43.79
CA ILE A 444 -0.37 1.00 44.57
C ILE A 444 -1.71 1.73 44.53
N TYR A 445 -2.32 1.88 43.35
CA TYR A 445 -3.65 2.46 43.21
C TYR A 445 -4.70 1.73 44.06
N SER A 446 -4.68 0.39 44.05
CA SER A 446 -5.59 -0.45 44.85
C SER A 446 -5.30 -0.46 46.36
N GLY A 447 -4.21 0.16 46.82
CA GLY A 447 -3.78 0.15 48.23
C GLY A 447 -3.02 -1.12 48.68
N ASP A 448 -2.73 -2.05 47.76
CA ASP A 448 -2.02 -3.31 48.03
C ASP A 448 -0.50 -3.13 47.97
N THR A 449 0.02 -2.35 48.94
CA THR A 449 1.45 -2.06 49.05
C THR A 449 2.30 -3.31 49.32
N GLN A 450 1.74 -4.31 50.00
CA GLN A 450 2.43 -5.55 50.33
C GLN A 450 2.74 -6.36 49.07
N SER A 451 1.75 -6.57 48.20
CA SER A 451 1.99 -7.27 46.94
C SER A 451 2.79 -6.40 45.96
N ALA A 452 2.62 -5.07 45.97
CA ALA A 452 3.41 -4.17 45.13
C ALA A 452 4.93 -4.30 45.40
N ALA A 453 5.32 -4.52 46.66
CA ALA A 453 6.72 -4.65 47.05
C ALA A 453 7.51 -5.75 46.31
N GLN A 454 6.82 -6.79 45.80
CA GLN A 454 7.49 -7.85 45.03
C GLN A 454 8.06 -7.35 43.70
N TYR A 455 7.36 -6.41 43.04
CA TYR A 455 7.81 -5.83 41.78
C TYR A 455 8.92 -4.79 41.99
N MET A 456 8.89 -4.09 43.12
CA MET A 456 10.01 -3.23 43.51
C MET A 456 11.28 -4.04 43.72
N LYS A 457 11.20 -5.15 44.46
CA LYS A 457 12.32 -6.09 44.65
C LYS A 457 12.80 -6.70 43.33
N PHE A 458 11.87 -7.06 42.45
CA PHE A 458 12.22 -7.53 41.11
C PHE A 458 13.01 -6.47 40.34
N MET A 459 12.55 -5.22 40.35
CA MET A 459 13.23 -4.14 39.63
C MET A 459 14.62 -3.83 40.18
N ASP A 460 14.77 -3.80 41.51
CA ASP A 460 16.07 -3.63 42.17
C ASP A 460 17.01 -4.81 41.88
N GLY A 461 16.44 -6.01 41.69
CA GLY A 461 17.13 -7.26 41.41
C GLY A 461 17.51 -7.49 39.94
N TYR A 462 16.96 -6.71 39.01
CA TYR A 462 16.96 -7.02 37.57
C TYR A 462 18.35 -7.12 36.94
N ASP A 463 19.25 -6.19 37.28
CA ASP A 463 20.63 -6.15 36.77
C ASP A 463 21.64 -5.87 37.90
N THR A 464 21.54 -6.65 38.98
CA THR A 464 22.42 -6.49 40.16
C THR A 464 23.88 -6.78 39.85
N GLU A 465 24.17 -7.57 38.82
CA GLU A 465 25.51 -7.92 38.38
C GLU A 465 26.09 -6.95 37.34
N GLY A 466 25.32 -5.95 36.89
CA GLY A 466 25.75 -4.95 35.90
C GLY A 466 26.13 -5.56 34.55
N LYS A 467 25.40 -6.61 34.15
CA LYS A 467 25.65 -7.37 32.92
C LYS A 467 25.04 -6.69 31.70
N LEU A 468 24.02 -5.85 31.88
CA LEU A 468 23.44 -5.12 30.77
C LEU A 468 24.42 -4.06 30.26
N ASP A 469 24.54 -3.94 28.94
CA ASP A 469 25.25 -2.81 28.34
C ASP A 469 24.53 -1.50 28.76
N PRO A 470 25.22 -0.56 29.42
CA PRO A 470 24.62 0.70 29.87
C PRO A 470 23.97 1.54 28.77
N ASN A 471 24.37 1.34 27.51
CA ASN A 471 23.81 2.04 26.35
C ASN A 471 22.72 1.24 25.62
N SER A 472 22.41 0.03 26.09
CA SER A 472 21.31 -0.76 25.53
C SER A 472 19.95 -0.11 25.82
N GLU A 473 18.99 -0.32 24.92
CA GLU A 473 17.61 0.16 25.11
C GLU A 473 16.99 -0.39 26.40
N GLU A 474 17.40 -1.59 26.81
CA GLU A 474 16.93 -2.26 28.02
C GLU A 474 17.48 -1.61 29.31
N ALA A 475 18.78 -1.30 29.36
CA ALA A 475 19.38 -0.61 30.52
C ALA A 475 18.83 0.82 30.69
N ILE A 476 18.60 1.52 29.58
CA ILE A 476 17.97 2.84 29.58
C ILE A 476 16.55 2.75 30.15
N GLU A 477 15.77 1.77 29.68
CA GLU A 477 14.40 1.55 30.14
C GLU A 477 14.35 1.17 31.62
N LEU A 478 15.23 0.27 32.06
CA LEU A 478 15.38 -0.12 33.47
C LEU A 478 15.55 1.09 34.37
N LYS A 479 16.47 2.00 34.00
CA LYS A 479 16.75 3.22 34.78
C LYS A 479 15.55 4.16 34.85
N VAL A 480 14.85 4.37 33.73
CA VAL A 480 13.67 5.24 33.67
C VAL A 480 12.52 4.64 34.49
N SER A 481 12.22 3.37 34.27
CA SER A 481 11.15 2.66 34.95
C SER A 481 11.39 2.51 36.46
N ALA A 482 12.63 2.23 36.91
CA ALA A 482 12.98 2.19 38.33
C ALA A 482 12.81 3.56 39.02
N LYS A 483 13.21 4.65 38.35
CA LYS A 483 12.99 6.01 38.87
C LYS A 483 11.50 6.31 39.01
N LYS A 484 10.70 5.95 38.00
CA LYS A 484 9.24 6.14 38.02
C LYS A 484 8.57 5.29 39.09
N LEU A 485 8.99 4.03 39.27
CA LEU A 485 8.52 3.14 40.32
C LEU A 485 8.73 3.76 41.71
N LYS A 486 9.95 4.28 41.97
CA LYS A 486 10.25 4.95 43.23
C LYS A 486 9.37 6.18 43.47
N ALA A 487 9.18 7.03 42.46
CA ALA A 487 8.30 8.19 42.56
C ALA A 487 6.85 7.78 42.89
N VAL A 488 6.32 6.75 42.22
CA VAL A 488 4.99 6.21 42.50
C VAL A 488 4.89 5.67 43.93
N PHE A 489 5.94 5.04 44.46
CA PHE A 489 5.95 4.57 45.85
C PHE A 489 5.96 5.71 46.87
N ASP A 490 6.76 6.75 46.60
CA ASP A 490 6.86 7.93 47.46
C ASP A 490 5.51 8.67 47.51
N ASP A 491 4.82 8.77 46.36
CA ASP A 491 3.51 9.42 46.21
C ASP A 491 2.31 8.48 46.43
N ARG A 492 2.51 7.25 46.93
CA ARG A 492 1.45 6.21 47.03
C ARG A 492 0.20 6.65 47.78
N GLU A 493 0.34 7.52 48.79
CA GLU A 493 -0.80 8.05 49.55
C GLU A 493 -1.67 8.95 48.67
N LEU A 494 -1.07 9.68 47.72
CA LEU A 494 -1.81 10.52 46.77
C LEU A 494 -2.40 9.71 45.61
N LEU A 495 -1.70 8.64 45.20
CA LEU A 495 -2.04 7.83 44.03
C LEU A 495 -3.05 6.71 44.31
N ASN A 496 -3.51 6.56 45.55
CA ASN A 496 -4.49 5.53 45.90
C ASN A 496 -5.89 5.88 45.38
N LYS A 497 -6.73 4.86 45.23
CA LYS A 497 -8.11 5.01 44.75
C LYS A 497 -8.97 5.90 45.66
N ASP A 498 -8.74 5.89 46.97
CA ASP A 498 -9.58 6.65 47.90
C ASP A 498 -9.37 8.17 47.75
N ASN A 499 -8.20 8.59 47.26
CA ASN A 499 -7.81 9.99 47.09
C ASN A 499 -7.96 10.49 45.65
N LEU A 500 -8.08 9.60 44.66
CA LEU A 500 -8.24 9.96 43.26
C LEU A 500 -9.70 9.94 42.82
N SER A 501 -10.12 11.05 42.20
CA SER A 501 -11.44 11.22 41.58
C SER A 501 -11.52 10.59 40.18
N ARG A 502 -10.37 10.51 39.49
CA ARG A 502 -10.13 9.95 38.15
C ARG A 502 -8.71 9.38 38.08
N PHE A 503 -8.32 8.72 36.99
CA PHE A 503 -6.95 8.18 36.86
C PHE A 503 -5.86 9.23 36.58
N HIS A 504 -6.20 10.50 36.74
CA HIS A 504 -5.29 11.63 36.56
C HIS A 504 -5.07 12.31 37.90
N LEU A 505 -3.86 12.83 38.10
CA LEU A 505 -3.62 13.78 39.18
C LEU A 505 -4.38 15.07 38.86
N ASP A 506 -5.15 15.56 39.82
CA ASP A 506 -5.78 16.87 39.71
C ASP A 506 -4.69 17.95 39.84
N GLU A 507 -4.75 18.98 38.98
CA GLU A 507 -3.77 20.10 38.95
C GLU A 507 -3.79 20.95 40.21
#